data_AF-A0A7D5YZ27-F1
#
_entry.id   AF-A0A7D5YZ27-F1
#
_cell.length_a   1.000
_cell.length_b   1.000
_cell.length_c   1.000
_cell.angle_alpha   90.00
_cell.angle_beta   90.00
_cell.angle_gamma   90.00
#
_symmetry.space_group_name_H-M   'P 1'
#
loop_
_entity.id
_entity.type
_entity.pdbx_description
1 polymer ?
#
loop_
_entity_poly.entity_id
_entity_poly.type
_entity_poly.pdbx_seq_one_letter_code
_entity_poly.pdbx_strand_id
1 'polypeptide(L)'
;MSTEAVLSPGSREMGKEMSKQETQEQAVYRSAWKSERELRGVLSLPDFDNPGNTLYPPFFPAPPVLPPGSAGGPDSEALRSRASWLFYLAETSLRRLTSRLCSEMLNLRQRYSSNTTFLDVLADMTPEYGAQAEGWSESLPEELSVRTAIAEDDIAKSVLRGKLINLDEIIYWPFAMASLSGLSSGRVMKPQLEELVKRGLDTHRHQIHANEPGFFHRHHGGFFMIRACTRSALILVAAAKSGSTMPPHWDEAVGKVIGMLTYWEEEDRDVGRWKSIIERELTLLRE
;
A
#
# COMPACT_ATOMS: atom_id res chain seq x y z
N MET A 1 21.75 56.66 -0.73
CA MET A 1 21.49 56.18 0.65
C MET A 1 20.14 55.49 0.62
N SER A 2 20.14 54.17 0.47
CA SER A 2 18.91 53.36 0.52
C SER A 2 18.58 53.08 1.97
N THR A 3 17.40 53.51 2.40
CA THR A 3 16.85 53.22 3.72
C THR A 3 16.34 51.78 3.75
N GLU A 4 17.14 50.87 4.34
CA GLU A 4 16.63 49.57 4.78
C GLU A 4 15.59 49.81 5.88
N ALA A 5 14.33 49.51 5.58
CA ALA A 5 13.27 49.45 6.57
C ALA A 5 13.54 48.25 7.50
N VAL A 6 14.10 48.52 8.67
CA VAL A 6 14.27 47.54 9.75
C VAL A 6 12.88 47.15 10.25
N LEU A 7 12.38 46.00 9.79
CA LEU A 7 11.15 45.38 10.31
C LEU A 7 11.31 45.10 11.81
N SER A 8 10.34 45.57 12.60
CA SER A 8 10.31 45.40 14.05
C SER A 8 10.36 43.91 14.44
N PRO A 9 11.14 43.52 15.48
CA PRO A 9 11.30 42.12 15.88
C PRO A 9 9.97 41.37 16.06
N GLY A 10 8.97 42.02 16.65
CA GLY A 10 7.64 41.44 16.88
C GLY A 10 6.85 41.13 15.60
N SER A 11 7.06 41.87 14.52
CA SER A 11 6.40 41.60 13.22
C SER A 11 6.99 40.39 12.50
N ARG A 12 8.30 40.13 12.69
CA ARG A 12 8.97 38.93 12.17
C ARG A 12 8.61 37.66 12.95
N GLU A 13 8.43 37.77 14.26
CA GLU A 13 7.97 36.64 15.09
C GLU A 13 6.51 36.30 14.81
N MET A 14 5.63 37.29 14.71
CA MET A 14 4.20 37.07 14.39
C MET A 14 4.01 36.49 12.98
N GLY A 15 4.82 36.90 12.00
CA GLY A 15 4.84 36.29 10.66
C GLY A 15 5.36 34.85 10.63
N LYS A 16 6.29 34.48 11.52
CA LYS A 16 6.75 33.10 11.70
C LYS A 16 5.71 32.23 12.42
N GLU A 17 5.04 32.77 13.44
CA GLU A 17 3.97 32.11 14.18
C GLU A 17 2.77 31.81 13.26
N MET A 18 2.33 32.79 12.47
CA MET A 18 1.29 32.63 11.46
C MET A 18 1.68 31.59 10.39
N SER A 19 2.90 31.67 9.85
CA SER A 19 3.38 30.69 8.87
C SER A 19 3.48 29.27 9.43
N LYS A 20 3.83 29.13 10.72
CA LYS A 20 3.87 27.86 11.44
C LYS A 20 2.47 27.30 11.67
N GLN A 21 1.52 28.15 12.05
CA GLN A 21 0.11 27.77 12.23
C GLN A 21 -0.51 27.34 10.88
N GLU A 22 -0.28 28.10 9.81
CA GLU A 22 -0.69 27.73 8.45
C GLU A 22 -0.09 26.37 8.02
N THR A 23 1.17 26.11 8.39
CA THR A 23 1.84 24.82 8.09
C THR A 23 1.22 23.66 8.88
N GLN A 24 0.83 23.88 10.13
CA GLN A 24 0.19 22.86 10.97
C GLN A 24 -1.24 22.57 10.51
N GLU A 25 -2.03 23.60 10.20
CA GLU A 25 -3.38 23.45 9.65
C GLU A 25 -3.34 22.67 8.33
N GLN A 26 -2.36 22.98 7.46
CA GLN A 26 -2.12 22.23 6.24
C GLN A 26 -1.73 20.77 6.50
N ALA A 27 -0.91 20.48 7.52
CA ALA A 27 -0.53 19.11 7.88
C ALA A 27 -1.73 18.29 8.39
N VAL A 28 -2.57 18.89 9.23
CA VAL A 28 -3.81 18.27 9.73
C VAL A 28 -4.78 18.02 8.59
N TYR A 29 -5.06 19.04 7.77
CA TYR A 29 -5.92 18.91 6.60
C TYR A 29 -5.47 17.80 5.66
N ARG A 30 -4.17 17.74 5.34
CA ARG A 30 -3.61 16.71 4.44
C ARG A 30 -3.67 15.31 5.05
N SER A 31 -3.43 15.18 6.34
CA SER A 31 -3.51 13.89 7.03
C SER A 31 -4.96 13.37 7.09
N ALA A 32 -5.92 14.28 7.35
CA ALA A 32 -7.35 13.97 7.31
C ALA A 32 -7.81 13.61 5.90
N TRP A 33 -7.47 14.42 4.89
CA TRP A 33 -7.78 14.15 3.48
C TRP A 33 -7.20 12.83 3.01
N LYS A 34 -5.93 12.54 3.33
CA LYS A 34 -5.31 11.25 3.01
C LYS A 34 -6.10 10.08 3.61
N SER A 35 -6.43 10.16 4.89
CA SER A 35 -7.16 9.10 5.60
C SER A 35 -8.56 8.89 5.02
N GLU A 36 -9.25 9.99 4.69
CA GLU A 36 -10.54 9.98 4.00
C GLU A 36 -10.44 9.25 2.65
N ARG A 37 -9.44 9.60 1.82
CA ARG A 37 -9.24 8.97 0.51
C ARG A 37 -8.89 7.49 0.60
N GLU A 38 -8.14 7.08 1.62
CA GLU A 38 -7.83 5.66 1.87
C GLU A 38 -9.08 4.88 2.30
N LEU A 39 -9.91 5.44 3.19
CA LEU A 39 -11.15 4.81 3.65
C LEU A 39 -12.22 4.76 2.56
N ARG A 40 -12.34 5.80 1.73
CA ARG A 40 -13.35 5.92 0.67
C ARG A 40 -13.33 4.73 -0.28
N GLY A 41 -12.13 4.32 -0.72
CA GLY A 41 -11.98 3.18 -1.62
C GLY A 41 -12.45 1.86 -1.01
N VAL A 42 -12.35 1.73 0.32
CA VAL A 42 -12.75 0.51 1.04
C VAL A 42 -14.23 0.49 1.40
N LEU A 43 -14.79 1.65 1.73
CA LEU A 43 -16.19 1.81 2.14
C LEU A 43 -17.14 2.11 0.97
N SER A 44 -16.62 2.21 -0.26
CA SER A 44 -17.38 2.54 -1.47
C SER A 44 -18.22 3.82 -1.33
N LEU A 45 -17.66 4.84 -0.68
CA LEU A 45 -18.34 6.12 -0.47
C LEU A 45 -18.37 6.95 -1.78
N PRO A 46 -19.43 7.75 -2.02
CA PRO A 46 -19.54 8.59 -3.21
C PRO A 46 -18.40 9.61 -3.31
N ASP A 47 -17.96 9.95 -4.52
CA ASP A 47 -16.90 10.96 -4.69
C ASP A 47 -17.43 12.38 -4.44
N PHE A 48 -16.54 13.34 -4.16
CA PHE A 48 -16.93 14.75 -4.06
C PHE A 48 -17.14 15.33 -5.47
N ASP A 49 -18.05 16.30 -5.62
CA ASP A 49 -18.44 16.93 -6.90
C ASP A 49 -17.33 17.72 -7.63
N ASN A 50 -16.06 17.54 -7.27
CA ASN A 50 -14.92 18.19 -7.91
C ASN A 50 -14.01 17.17 -8.61
N PRO A 51 -14.14 16.98 -9.94
CA PRO A 51 -13.36 16.01 -10.72
C PRO A 51 -11.91 16.47 -11.00
N GLY A 52 -11.49 17.60 -10.43
CA GLY A 52 -10.21 18.27 -10.69
C GLY A 52 -9.01 17.65 -10.00
N ASN A 53 -8.55 16.51 -10.51
CA ASN A 53 -7.14 16.12 -10.72
C ASN A 53 -6.03 16.77 -9.87
N THR A 54 -6.12 16.77 -8.55
CA THR A 54 -4.96 16.91 -7.67
C THR A 54 -5.17 16.06 -6.42
N LEU A 55 -4.93 14.75 -6.56
CA LEU A 55 -4.86 13.79 -5.44
C LEU A 55 -3.92 14.27 -4.32
N TYR A 56 -3.00 15.19 -4.65
CA TYR A 56 -2.09 15.90 -3.77
C TYR A 56 -1.82 17.30 -4.32
N PRO A 57 -1.43 18.27 -3.47
CA PRO A 57 -0.79 19.48 -3.94
C PRO A 57 0.36 19.15 -4.92
N PRO A 58 0.57 19.94 -5.98
CA PRO A 58 1.64 19.68 -6.94
C PRO A 58 3.02 19.67 -6.27
N PHE A 59 3.15 20.39 -5.14
CA PHE A 59 4.40 20.53 -4.39
C PHE A 59 4.44 19.62 -3.16
N PHE A 60 5.61 19.01 -2.96
CA PHE A 60 5.94 18.28 -1.75
C PHE A 60 5.92 19.19 -0.51
N PRO A 61 5.67 18.66 0.70
CA PRO A 61 5.86 19.44 1.91
C PRO A 61 7.27 20.03 1.94
N ALA A 62 7.40 21.30 2.30
CA ALA A 62 8.71 21.92 2.47
C ALA A 62 9.50 21.15 3.56
N PRO A 63 10.84 21.04 3.42
CA PRO A 63 11.64 20.42 4.46
C PRO A 63 11.43 21.17 5.79
N PRO A 64 11.38 20.45 6.92
CA PRO A 64 11.14 21.07 8.22
C PRO A 64 12.24 22.11 8.53
N VAL A 65 11.82 23.33 8.87
CA VAL A 65 12.74 24.39 9.29
C VAL A 65 13.15 24.11 10.73
N LEU A 66 14.43 23.73 10.91
CA LEU A 66 14.97 23.44 12.23
C LEU A 66 15.17 24.74 13.03
N PRO A 67 14.69 24.83 14.29
CA PRO A 67 15.03 25.94 15.16
C PRO A 67 16.55 26.00 15.39
N PRO A 68 17.17 27.18 15.36
CA PRO A 68 18.59 27.31 15.70
C PRO A 68 18.83 26.81 17.13
N GLY A 69 19.76 25.86 17.30
CA GLY A 69 20.07 25.25 18.60
C GLY A 69 19.50 23.84 18.85
N SER A 70 18.74 23.27 17.90
CA SER A 70 18.19 21.89 17.99
C SER A 70 19.21 20.77 17.66
N ALA A 71 20.49 21.12 17.48
CA ALA A 71 21.56 20.16 17.28
C ALA A 71 22.03 19.62 18.64
N GLY A 72 21.76 18.34 18.93
CA GLY A 72 22.39 17.70 20.09
C GLY A 72 21.65 16.51 20.66
N GLY A 73 21.44 15.46 19.87
CA GLY A 73 21.03 14.16 20.40
C GLY A 73 20.56 13.19 19.31
N PRO A 74 20.77 11.87 19.49
CA PRO A 74 20.28 10.84 18.58
C PRO A 74 18.74 10.79 18.47
N ASP A 75 18.02 11.44 19.39
CA ASP A 75 16.55 11.51 19.41
C ASP A 75 16.02 12.97 19.29
N SER A 76 16.81 13.84 18.65
CA SER A 76 16.42 15.23 18.45
C SER A 76 15.13 15.34 17.64
N GLU A 77 14.26 16.30 18.00
CA GLU A 77 13.08 16.71 17.23
C GLU A 77 13.41 16.95 15.75
N ALA A 78 14.63 17.41 15.47
CA ALA A 78 15.15 17.60 14.12
C ALA A 78 15.23 16.30 13.30
N LEU A 79 15.72 15.22 13.93
CA LEU A 79 15.84 13.90 13.29
C LEU A 79 14.46 13.29 13.08
N ARG A 80 13.56 13.36 14.08
CA ARG A 80 12.16 12.90 13.94
C ARG A 80 11.40 13.66 12.87
N SER A 81 11.59 14.98 12.79
CA SER A 81 10.99 15.82 11.74
C SER A 81 11.50 15.44 10.36
N ARG A 82 12.82 15.21 10.21
CA ARG A 82 13.42 14.76 8.94
C ARG A 82 12.91 13.38 8.53
N ALA A 83 12.90 12.40 9.45
CA ALA A 83 12.42 11.06 9.17
C ALA A 83 10.95 11.06 8.73
N SER A 84 10.11 11.82 9.43
CA SER A 84 8.70 12.01 9.06
C SER A 84 8.56 12.63 7.67
N TRP A 85 9.34 13.67 7.38
CA TRP A 85 9.33 14.33 6.07
C TRP A 85 9.73 13.37 4.94
N LEU A 86 10.82 12.62 5.10
CA LEU A 86 11.26 11.62 4.12
C LEU A 86 10.21 10.52 3.91
N PHE A 87 9.60 10.04 4.99
CA PHE A 87 8.51 9.07 4.91
C PHE A 87 7.33 9.62 4.08
N TYR A 88 6.90 10.86 4.32
CA TYR A 88 5.82 11.48 3.54
C TYR A 88 6.18 11.62 2.05
N LEU A 89 7.44 11.95 1.73
CA LEU A 89 7.89 12.01 0.33
C LEU A 89 7.83 10.64 -0.34
N ALA A 90 8.38 9.61 0.31
CA ALA A 90 8.39 8.24 -0.17
C ALA A 90 6.97 7.69 -0.38
N GLU A 91 6.09 7.92 0.59
CA GLU A 91 4.70 7.48 0.51
C GLU A 91 3.92 8.21 -0.60
N THR A 92 4.16 9.52 -0.76
CA THR A 92 3.52 10.32 -1.81
C THR A 92 3.99 9.88 -3.19
N SER A 93 5.29 9.62 -3.38
CA SER A 93 5.82 9.17 -4.66
C SER A 93 5.28 7.79 -5.04
N LEU A 94 5.19 6.85 -4.08
CA LEU A 94 4.60 5.54 -4.32
C LEU A 94 3.12 5.62 -4.69
N ARG A 95 2.36 6.48 -4.02
CA ARG A 95 0.94 6.68 -4.33
C ARG A 95 0.74 7.25 -5.74
N ARG A 96 1.60 8.20 -6.15
CA ARG A 96 1.57 8.77 -7.50
C ARG A 96 1.90 7.69 -8.55
N LEU A 97 2.92 6.87 -8.29
CA LEU A 97 3.25 5.71 -9.12
C LEU A 97 2.04 4.77 -9.24
N THR A 98 1.46 4.36 -8.11
CA THR A 98 0.27 3.48 -8.07
C THR A 98 -0.90 4.07 -8.87
N SER A 99 -1.20 5.36 -8.68
CA SER A 99 -2.32 6.02 -9.36
C SER A 99 -2.09 6.05 -10.87
N ARG A 100 -0.86 6.32 -11.32
CA ARG A 100 -0.50 6.30 -12.73
C ARG A 100 -0.65 4.90 -13.32
N LEU A 101 -0.10 3.87 -12.69
CA LEU A 101 -0.19 2.49 -13.20
C LEU A 101 -1.66 2.02 -13.25
N CYS A 102 -2.46 2.29 -12.22
CA CYS A 102 -3.90 2.00 -12.26
C CYS A 102 -4.59 2.68 -13.44
N SER A 103 -4.28 3.96 -13.69
CA SER A 103 -4.87 4.72 -14.81
C SER A 103 -4.47 4.13 -16.15
N GLU A 104 -3.20 3.76 -16.33
CA GLU A 104 -2.71 3.08 -17.52
C GLU A 104 -3.40 1.73 -17.76
N MET A 105 -3.50 0.89 -16.72
CA MET A 105 -4.16 -0.41 -16.79
C MET A 105 -5.66 -0.28 -17.12
N LEU A 106 -6.35 0.71 -16.55
CA LEU A 106 -7.75 1.00 -16.87
C LEU A 106 -7.92 1.47 -18.32
N ASN A 107 -7.01 2.33 -18.81
CA ASN A 107 -7.02 2.76 -20.21
C ASN A 107 -6.78 1.58 -21.17
N LEU A 108 -5.85 0.68 -20.85
CA LEU A 108 -5.65 -0.57 -21.60
C LEU A 108 -6.93 -1.42 -21.60
N ARG A 109 -7.58 -1.57 -20.44
CA ARG A 109 -8.82 -2.35 -20.30
C ARG A 109 -9.99 -1.78 -21.11
N GLN A 110 -10.07 -0.45 -21.24
CA GLN A 110 -11.06 0.22 -22.07
C GLN A 110 -10.76 0.06 -23.56
N ARG A 111 -9.49 0.04 -23.94
CA ARG A 111 -9.05 -0.10 -25.33
C ARG A 111 -9.27 -1.50 -25.90
N TYR A 112 -9.14 -2.54 -25.06
CA TYR A 112 -9.25 -3.94 -25.49
C TYR A 112 -10.48 -4.62 -24.88
N SER A 113 -11.47 -4.93 -25.73
CA SER A 113 -12.70 -5.63 -25.32
C SER A 113 -12.46 -7.11 -24.97
N SER A 114 -11.52 -7.76 -25.66
CA SER A 114 -11.13 -9.15 -25.40
C SER A 114 -10.23 -9.26 -24.18
N ASN A 115 -10.64 -10.08 -23.20
CA ASN A 115 -9.82 -10.38 -22.02
C ASN A 115 -8.48 -11.00 -22.40
N THR A 116 -8.44 -11.86 -23.42
CA THR A 116 -7.20 -12.52 -23.84
C THR A 116 -6.20 -11.50 -24.38
N THR A 117 -6.65 -10.61 -25.26
CA THR A 117 -5.81 -9.56 -25.86
C THR A 117 -5.35 -8.54 -24.83
N PHE A 118 -6.24 -8.15 -23.92
CA PHE A 118 -5.90 -7.27 -22.79
C PHE A 118 -4.77 -7.87 -21.94
N LEU A 119 -4.88 -9.16 -21.57
CA LEU A 119 -3.87 -9.83 -20.75
C LEU A 119 -2.53 -9.98 -21.47
N ASP A 120 -2.54 -10.25 -22.78
CA ASP A 120 -1.31 -10.33 -23.58
C ASP A 120 -0.58 -8.98 -23.57
N VAL A 121 -1.28 -7.89 -23.87
CA VAL A 121 -0.69 -6.53 -23.88
C VAL A 121 -0.25 -6.12 -22.48
N LEU A 122 -1.02 -6.44 -21.44
CA LEU A 122 -0.64 -6.15 -20.07
C LEU A 122 0.62 -6.95 -19.66
N ALA A 123 0.75 -8.20 -20.10
CA ALA A 123 1.92 -9.02 -19.83
C ALA A 123 3.19 -8.39 -20.44
N ASP A 124 3.09 -7.84 -21.65
CA ASP A 124 4.21 -7.13 -22.29
C ASP A 124 4.64 -5.88 -21.51
N MET A 125 3.71 -5.20 -20.83
CA MET A 125 3.97 -4.00 -20.01
C MET A 125 4.43 -4.32 -18.59
N THR A 126 4.14 -5.53 -18.09
CA THR A 126 4.39 -5.92 -16.69
C THR A 126 5.87 -5.81 -16.27
N PRO A 127 6.86 -6.17 -17.10
CA PRO A 127 8.27 -5.98 -16.75
C PRO A 127 8.62 -4.52 -16.43
N GLU A 128 8.08 -3.58 -17.20
CA GLU A 128 8.30 -2.14 -17.00
C GLU A 128 7.63 -1.65 -15.71
N TYR A 129 6.44 -2.17 -15.38
CA TYR A 129 5.79 -1.87 -14.10
C TYR A 129 6.60 -2.39 -12.90
N GLY A 130 7.14 -3.60 -13.02
CA GLY A 130 8.06 -4.16 -12.02
C GLY A 130 9.33 -3.32 -11.85
N ALA A 131 9.94 -2.89 -12.96
CA ALA A 131 11.14 -2.05 -12.93
C ALA A 131 10.88 -0.69 -12.25
N GLN A 132 9.69 -0.10 -12.43
CA GLN A 132 9.33 1.15 -11.78
C GLN A 132 9.07 0.98 -10.27
N ALA A 133 8.49 -0.15 -9.86
CA ALA A 133 8.30 -0.49 -8.44
C ALA A 133 9.66 -0.74 -7.75
N GLU A 134 10.55 -1.47 -8.42
CA GLU A 134 11.92 -1.70 -7.95
C GLU A 134 12.70 -0.38 -7.87
N GLY A 135 12.70 0.42 -8.93
CA GLY A 135 13.37 1.73 -8.96
C GLY A 135 12.85 2.69 -7.88
N TRP A 136 11.56 2.63 -7.54
CA TRP A 136 11.04 3.35 -6.38
C TRP A 136 11.67 2.86 -5.06
N SER A 137 11.73 1.54 -4.86
CA SER A 137 12.32 0.95 -3.65
C SER A 137 13.82 1.27 -3.51
N GLU A 138 14.54 1.33 -4.62
CA GLU A 138 15.97 1.69 -4.68
C GLU A 138 16.25 3.16 -4.41
N SER A 139 15.27 4.02 -4.70
CA SER A 139 15.38 5.46 -4.46
C SER A 139 15.24 5.84 -2.98
N LEU A 140 14.83 4.91 -2.11
CA LEU A 140 14.62 5.19 -0.70
C LEU A 140 15.96 5.40 0.03
N PRO A 141 16.03 6.36 0.96
CA PRO A 141 17.19 6.50 1.83
C PRO A 141 17.33 5.27 2.74
N GLU A 142 18.53 5.00 3.23
CA GLU A 142 18.84 3.84 4.07
C GLU A 142 17.92 3.73 5.29
N GLU A 143 17.60 4.87 5.93
CA GLU A 143 16.69 4.93 7.07
C GLU A 143 15.26 4.43 6.77
N LEU A 144 14.84 4.41 5.50
CA LEU A 144 13.52 3.96 5.04
C LEU A 144 13.58 2.77 4.10
N SER A 145 14.75 2.16 3.93
CA SER A 145 14.91 1.03 3.03
C SER A 145 13.98 -0.11 3.40
N VAL A 146 13.19 -0.57 2.44
CA VAL A 146 12.30 -1.74 2.56
C VAL A 146 12.95 -3.02 2.00
N ARG A 147 14.25 -2.96 1.69
CA ARG A 147 15.02 -4.12 1.21
C ARG A 147 15.65 -4.92 2.35
N THR A 148 15.63 -4.37 3.57
CA THR A 148 16.07 -5.06 4.79
C THR A 148 15.08 -6.14 5.21
N ALA A 149 15.45 -6.97 6.18
CA ALA A 149 14.56 -8.00 6.71
C ALA A 149 13.32 -7.38 7.37
N ILE A 150 12.15 -8.01 7.22
CA ILE A 150 10.88 -7.55 7.84
C ILE A 150 11.02 -7.39 9.36
N ALA A 151 11.83 -8.22 10.01
CA ALA A 151 12.07 -8.14 11.46
C ALA A 151 12.79 -6.84 11.89
N GLU A 152 13.43 -6.13 10.95
CA GLU A 152 14.12 -4.85 11.17
C GLU A 152 13.24 -3.64 10.84
N ASP A 153 12.01 -3.87 10.39
CA ASP A 153 11.09 -2.79 10.04
C ASP A 153 10.62 -2.06 11.31
N ASP A 154 10.80 -0.74 11.32
CA ASP A 154 10.01 0.14 12.16
C ASP A 154 8.62 0.37 11.52
N ILE A 155 7.78 1.18 12.18
CA ILE A 155 6.43 1.50 11.68
C ILE A 155 6.48 2.13 10.28
N ALA A 156 7.47 2.99 9.99
CA ALA A 156 7.56 3.67 8.71
C ALA A 156 7.92 2.69 7.59
N LYS A 157 8.93 1.85 7.80
CA LYS A 157 9.33 0.80 6.86
C LYS A 157 8.20 -0.21 6.63
N SER A 158 7.54 -0.65 7.70
CA SER A 158 6.39 -1.57 7.61
C SER A 158 5.27 -0.99 6.73
N VAL A 159 4.91 0.28 6.92
CA VAL A 159 3.89 0.95 6.10
C VAL A 159 4.32 1.10 4.64
N LEU A 160 5.58 1.49 4.38
CA LEU A 160 6.10 1.63 3.02
C LEU A 160 6.17 0.28 2.29
N ARG A 161 6.65 -0.77 2.97
CA ARG A 161 6.68 -2.14 2.45
C ARG A 161 5.28 -2.61 2.12
N GLY A 162 4.32 -2.49 3.05
CA GLY A 162 2.94 -2.89 2.81
C GLY A 162 2.30 -2.17 1.61
N LYS A 163 2.62 -0.88 1.40
CA LYS A 163 2.16 -0.14 0.22
C LYS A 163 2.81 -0.62 -1.08
N LEU A 164 4.09 -0.99 -1.05
CA LEU A 164 4.77 -1.57 -2.22
C LEU A 164 4.15 -2.92 -2.59
N ILE A 165 3.90 -3.79 -1.60
CA ILE A 165 3.25 -5.07 -1.84
C ILE A 165 1.84 -4.88 -2.41
N ASN A 166 1.08 -3.90 -1.93
CA ASN A 166 -0.22 -3.56 -2.53
C ASN A 166 -0.10 -3.12 -4.00
N LEU A 167 0.98 -2.43 -4.39
CA LEU A 167 1.25 -2.11 -5.79
C LEU A 167 1.53 -3.37 -6.60
N ASP A 168 2.36 -4.27 -6.09
CA ASP A 168 2.62 -5.57 -6.73
C ASP A 168 1.34 -6.39 -6.88
N GLU A 169 0.47 -6.42 -5.87
CA GLU A 169 -0.83 -7.08 -5.96
C GLU A 169 -1.66 -6.48 -7.11
N ILE A 170 -1.69 -5.16 -7.27
CA ILE A 170 -2.39 -4.51 -8.39
C ILE A 170 -1.82 -4.97 -9.74
N ILE A 171 -0.48 -5.00 -9.88
CA ILE A 171 0.21 -5.38 -11.12
C ILE A 171 -0.14 -6.83 -11.51
N TYR A 172 -0.09 -7.76 -10.57
CA TYR A 172 -0.26 -9.19 -10.87
C TYR A 172 -1.71 -9.68 -10.78
N TRP A 173 -2.61 -8.95 -10.13
CA TRP A 173 -4.00 -9.34 -9.91
C TRP A 173 -4.77 -9.76 -11.18
N PRO A 174 -4.67 -9.06 -12.32
CA PRO A 174 -5.40 -9.45 -13.53
C PRO A 174 -5.05 -10.86 -14.01
N PHE A 175 -3.80 -11.29 -13.83
CA PHE A 175 -3.34 -12.63 -14.21
C PHE A 175 -3.84 -13.68 -13.22
N ALA A 176 -3.71 -13.42 -11.91
CA ALA A 176 -4.23 -14.32 -10.87
C ALA A 176 -5.74 -14.56 -11.07
N MET A 177 -6.52 -13.50 -11.29
CA MET A 177 -7.96 -13.62 -11.56
C MET A 177 -8.28 -14.38 -12.83
N ALA A 178 -7.54 -14.13 -13.90
CA ALA A 178 -7.73 -14.83 -15.16
C ALA A 178 -7.45 -16.33 -15.02
N SER A 179 -6.42 -16.69 -14.24
CA SER A 179 -6.09 -18.09 -13.94
C SER A 179 -7.20 -18.78 -13.15
N LEU A 180 -7.64 -18.17 -12.04
CA LEU A 180 -8.74 -18.71 -11.22
C LEU A 180 -10.03 -18.92 -12.04
N SER A 181 -10.37 -17.94 -12.88
CA SER A 181 -11.55 -18.02 -13.76
C SER A 181 -11.38 -19.08 -14.85
N GLY A 182 -10.19 -19.19 -15.43
CA GLY A 182 -9.85 -20.15 -16.48
C GLY A 182 -9.90 -21.58 -15.96
N LEU A 183 -9.27 -21.85 -14.82
CA LEU A 183 -9.27 -23.16 -14.16
C LEU A 183 -10.68 -23.61 -13.80
N SER A 184 -11.51 -22.71 -13.25
CA SER A 184 -12.92 -22.98 -12.95
C SER A 184 -13.74 -23.33 -14.20
N SER A 185 -13.32 -22.86 -15.38
CA SER A 185 -14.01 -23.08 -16.66
C SER A 185 -13.33 -24.15 -17.54
N GLY A 186 -12.30 -24.84 -17.05
CA GLY A 186 -11.52 -25.82 -17.82
C GLY A 186 -10.66 -25.23 -18.95
N ARG A 187 -10.43 -23.91 -18.95
CA ARG A 187 -9.65 -23.21 -19.97
C ARG A 187 -8.19 -23.10 -19.54
N VAL A 188 -7.30 -23.66 -20.35
CA VAL A 188 -5.85 -23.60 -20.13
C VAL A 188 -5.33 -22.19 -20.44
N MET A 189 -4.54 -21.63 -19.52
CA MET A 189 -3.84 -20.36 -19.71
C MET A 189 -2.64 -20.54 -20.64
N LYS A 190 -2.19 -19.45 -21.27
CA LYS A 190 -0.95 -19.50 -22.05
C LYS A 190 0.24 -19.69 -21.11
N PRO A 191 1.24 -20.53 -21.47
CA PRO A 191 2.43 -20.76 -20.64
C PRO A 191 3.15 -19.47 -20.24
N GLN A 192 3.19 -18.48 -21.14
CA GLN A 192 3.81 -17.17 -20.88
C GLN A 192 3.19 -16.39 -19.71
N LEU A 193 1.93 -16.68 -19.35
CA LEU A 193 1.23 -16.01 -18.26
C LEU A 193 1.38 -16.76 -16.93
N GLU A 194 1.83 -18.02 -16.94
CA GLU A 194 1.93 -18.86 -15.74
C GLU A 194 2.90 -18.28 -14.71
N GLU A 195 4.02 -17.71 -15.16
CA GLU A 195 4.97 -17.05 -14.26
C GLU A 195 4.37 -15.79 -13.61
N LEU A 196 3.54 -15.03 -14.33
CA LEU A 196 2.86 -13.86 -13.77
C LEU A 196 1.78 -14.25 -12.75
N VAL A 197 1.09 -15.37 -12.98
CA VAL A 197 0.15 -15.95 -12.02
C VAL A 197 0.90 -16.39 -10.76
N LYS A 198 2.01 -17.10 -10.92
CA LYS A 198 2.84 -17.54 -9.80
C LYS A 198 3.31 -16.36 -8.95
N ARG A 199 3.84 -15.32 -9.59
CA ARG A 199 4.21 -14.07 -8.92
C ARG A 199 3.04 -13.44 -8.18
N GLY A 200 1.84 -13.40 -8.77
CA GLY A 200 0.64 -12.91 -8.08
C GLY A 200 0.31 -13.69 -6.81
N LEU A 201 0.39 -15.02 -6.85
CA LEU A 201 0.16 -15.85 -5.66
C LEU A 201 1.28 -15.70 -4.62
N ASP A 202 2.54 -15.61 -5.04
CA ASP A 202 3.68 -15.30 -4.19
C ASP A 202 3.49 -13.95 -3.48
N THR A 203 3.01 -12.93 -4.19
CA THR A 203 2.69 -11.62 -3.61
C THR A 203 1.62 -11.71 -2.54
N HIS A 204 0.55 -12.49 -2.75
CA HIS A 204 -0.48 -12.69 -1.71
C HIS A 204 0.07 -13.41 -0.47
N ARG A 205 0.96 -14.39 -0.64
CA ARG A 205 1.66 -15.03 0.49
C ARG A 205 2.60 -14.03 1.18
N HIS A 206 3.31 -13.20 0.42
CA HIS A 206 4.20 -12.18 0.96
C HIS A 206 3.44 -11.09 1.72
N GLN A 207 2.25 -10.70 1.26
CA GLN A 207 1.35 -9.77 1.95
C GLN A 207 1.03 -10.25 3.37
N ILE A 208 0.72 -11.54 3.53
CA ILE A 208 0.45 -12.12 4.85
C ILE A 208 1.72 -12.06 5.73
N HIS A 209 2.86 -12.50 5.19
CA HIS A 209 4.10 -12.55 5.95
C HIS A 209 4.61 -11.17 6.39
N ALA A 210 4.55 -10.16 5.51
CA ALA A 210 5.00 -8.80 5.82
C ALA A 210 4.13 -8.12 6.88
N ASN A 211 2.86 -8.51 7.01
CA ASN A 211 1.93 -7.96 8.00
C ASN A 211 1.87 -8.79 9.30
N GLU A 212 2.45 -9.99 9.34
CA GLU A 212 2.43 -10.89 10.50
C GLU A 212 2.85 -10.21 11.81
N PRO A 213 3.90 -9.37 11.85
CA PRO A 213 4.27 -8.65 13.08
C PRO A 213 3.16 -7.72 13.62
N GLY A 214 2.24 -7.27 12.77
CA GLY A 214 1.14 -6.36 13.15
C GLY A 214 -0.14 -7.07 13.60
N PHE A 215 -0.26 -8.38 13.41
CA PHE A 215 -1.54 -9.12 13.52
C PHE A 215 -2.29 -8.92 14.84
N PHE A 216 -1.57 -8.76 15.95
CA PHE A 216 -2.16 -8.72 17.29
C PHE A 216 -2.02 -7.34 17.95
N HIS A 217 -1.81 -6.29 17.15
CA HIS A 217 -1.63 -4.93 17.64
C HIS A 217 -2.72 -3.98 17.14
N ARG A 218 -3.19 -3.09 18.02
CA ARG A 218 -4.08 -1.99 17.64
C ARG A 218 -3.27 -0.85 17.05
N HIS A 219 -3.50 -0.54 15.77
CA HIS A 219 -2.95 0.64 15.11
C HIS A 219 -3.90 1.13 14.02
N HIS A 220 -3.71 2.37 13.56
CA HIS A 220 -4.56 3.01 12.55
C HIS A 220 -4.68 2.22 11.24
N GLY A 221 -3.68 1.40 10.92
CA GLY A 221 -3.67 0.51 9.74
C GLY A 221 -4.34 -0.84 9.94
N GLY A 222 -4.75 -1.21 11.16
CA GLY A 222 -5.18 -2.57 11.52
C GLY A 222 -6.37 -3.05 10.69
N PHE A 223 -7.37 -2.20 10.47
CA PHE A 223 -8.51 -2.52 9.60
C PHE A 223 -8.09 -2.87 8.17
N PHE A 224 -7.18 -2.10 7.58
CA PHE A 224 -6.68 -2.35 6.23
C PHE A 224 -5.84 -3.62 6.17
N MET A 225 -4.99 -3.85 7.18
CA MET A 225 -4.18 -5.06 7.32
C MET A 225 -5.05 -6.31 7.39
N ILE A 226 -6.04 -6.34 8.29
CA ILE A 226 -6.96 -7.48 8.47
C ILE A 226 -7.62 -7.81 7.14
N ARG A 227 -8.18 -6.81 6.46
CA ARG A 227 -8.84 -7.00 5.17
C ARG A 227 -7.91 -7.49 4.07
N ALA A 228 -6.71 -6.92 3.98
CA ALA A 228 -5.74 -7.31 2.97
C ALA A 228 -5.25 -8.76 3.17
N CYS A 229 -4.91 -9.13 4.40
CA CYS A 229 -4.48 -10.49 4.72
C CYS A 229 -5.62 -11.51 4.54
N THR A 230 -6.85 -11.14 4.89
CA THR A 230 -8.05 -11.97 4.66
C THR A 230 -8.28 -12.19 3.15
N ARG A 231 -8.21 -11.12 2.34
CA ARG A 231 -8.30 -11.21 0.88
C ARG A 231 -7.22 -12.16 0.34
N SER A 232 -5.98 -11.97 0.74
CA SER A 232 -4.85 -12.81 0.27
C SER A 232 -5.03 -14.27 0.67
N ALA A 233 -5.51 -14.55 1.88
CA ALA A 233 -5.83 -15.92 2.30
C ALA A 233 -6.95 -16.55 1.47
N LEU A 234 -8.03 -15.82 1.20
CA LEU A 234 -9.13 -16.29 0.34
C LEU A 234 -8.66 -16.58 -1.09
N ILE A 235 -7.80 -15.72 -1.65
CA ILE A 235 -7.23 -15.92 -2.99
C ILE A 235 -6.33 -17.16 -3.03
N LEU A 236 -5.48 -17.36 -2.02
CA LEU A 236 -4.62 -18.54 -1.92
C LEU A 236 -5.46 -19.83 -1.80
N VAL A 237 -6.50 -19.83 -0.96
CA VAL A 237 -7.42 -20.97 -0.85
C VAL A 237 -8.14 -21.24 -2.17
N ALA A 238 -8.64 -20.19 -2.84
CA ALA A 238 -9.30 -20.33 -4.14
C ALA A 238 -8.34 -20.90 -5.20
N ALA A 239 -7.08 -20.46 -5.22
CA ALA A 239 -6.04 -20.95 -6.13
C ALA A 239 -5.75 -22.43 -5.89
N ALA A 240 -5.58 -22.84 -4.63
CA ALA A 240 -5.38 -24.23 -4.28
C ALA A 240 -6.56 -25.11 -4.73
N LYS A 241 -7.81 -24.65 -4.49
CA LYS A 241 -9.02 -25.36 -4.94
C LYS A 241 -9.12 -25.48 -6.45
N SER A 242 -8.60 -24.51 -7.16
CA SER A 242 -8.60 -24.47 -8.62
C SER A 242 -7.48 -25.32 -9.23
N GLY A 243 -6.61 -25.93 -8.40
CA GLY A 243 -5.48 -26.73 -8.85
C GLY A 243 -4.30 -25.89 -9.38
N SER A 244 -4.20 -24.62 -8.97
CA SER A 244 -3.03 -23.78 -9.31
C SER A 244 -1.76 -24.29 -8.65
N THR A 245 -0.61 -24.01 -9.26
CA THR A 245 0.70 -24.20 -8.63
C THR A 245 0.84 -23.23 -7.46
N MET A 246 0.88 -23.77 -6.24
CA MET A 246 0.87 -22.96 -5.03
C MET A 246 2.27 -22.53 -4.58
N PRO A 247 2.41 -21.33 -3.98
CA PRO A 247 3.67 -20.89 -3.41
C PRO A 247 4.02 -21.71 -2.15
N PRO A 248 5.30 -21.88 -1.80
CA PRO A 248 5.70 -22.62 -0.60
C PRO A 248 5.09 -22.02 0.68
N HIS A 249 4.72 -22.89 1.63
CA HIS A 249 4.16 -22.49 2.94
C HIS A 249 2.90 -21.61 2.87
N TRP A 250 2.13 -21.69 1.78
CA TRP A 250 0.89 -20.93 1.62
C TRP A 250 -0.16 -21.29 2.66
N ASP A 251 -0.23 -22.57 3.02
CA ASP A 251 -1.18 -23.15 3.98
C ASP A 251 -0.87 -22.71 5.41
N GLU A 252 0.41 -22.66 5.78
CA GLU A 252 0.88 -22.06 7.03
C GLU A 252 0.48 -20.58 7.09
N ALA A 253 0.71 -19.82 6.01
CA ALA A 253 0.34 -18.41 5.93
C ALA A 253 -1.18 -18.22 6.12
N VAL A 254 -2.01 -19.04 5.47
CA VAL A 254 -3.48 -19.04 5.68
C VAL A 254 -3.83 -19.37 7.13
N GLY A 255 -3.14 -20.33 7.75
CA GLY A 255 -3.31 -20.66 9.17
C GLY A 255 -3.04 -19.47 10.10
N LYS A 256 -2.00 -18.68 9.82
CA LYS A 256 -1.70 -17.45 10.57
C LYS A 256 -2.81 -16.39 10.42
N VAL A 257 -3.40 -16.27 9.23
CA VAL A 257 -4.56 -15.39 9.01
C VAL A 257 -5.77 -15.86 9.82
N ILE A 258 -6.05 -17.16 9.90
CA ILE A 258 -7.11 -17.69 10.76
C ILE A 258 -6.87 -17.33 12.23
N GLY A 259 -5.61 -17.43 12.69
CA GLY A 259 -5.20 -17.00 14.04
C GLY A 259 -5.45 -15.51 14.28
N MET A 260 -5.05 -14.65 13.33
CA MET A 260 -5.35 -13.23 13.36
C MET A 260 -6.86 -12.97 13.43
N LEU A 261 -7.67 -13.59 12.57
CA LEU A 261 -9.12 -13.38 12.57
C LEU A 261 -9.78 -13.86 13.86
N THR A 262 -9.29 -14.96 14.45
CA THR A 262 -9.74 -15.43 15.76
C THR A 262 -9.49 -14.38 16.85
N TYR A 263 -8.35 -13.70 16.82
CA TYR A 263 -8.07 -12.64 17.77
C TYR A 263 -9.03 -11.44 17.64
N TRP A 264 -9.44 -11.09 16.42
CA TRP A 264 -10.29 -9.91 16.15
C TRP A 264 -11.80 -10.20 16.04
N GLU A 265 -12.25 -11.46 16.10
CA GLU A 265 -13.64 -11.84 15.76
C GLU A 265 -14.70 -11.28 16.71
N GLU A 266 -14.31 -10.92 17.94
CA GLU A 266 -15.22 -10.29 18.90
C GLU A 266 -15.46 -8.79 18.62
N GLU A 267 -14.60 -8.15 17.82
CA GLU A 267 -14.69 -6.71 17.53
C GLU A 267 -15.53 -6.38 16.30
N ASP A 268 -15.62 -7.31 15.35
CA ASP A 268 -16.38 -7.14 14.11
C ASP A 268 -17.00 -8.47 13.67
N ARG A 269 -18.32 -8.47 13.45
CA ARG A 269 -19.06 -9.66 13.02
C ARG A 269 -18.60 -10.19 11.66
N ASP A 270 -18.16 -9.31 10.76
CA ASP A 270 -17.68 -9.72 9.44
C ASP A 270 -16.37 -10.51 9.54
N VAL A 271 -15.53 -10.23 10.54
CA VAL A 271 -14.27 -10.95 10.79
C VAL A 271 -14.55 -12.42 11.12
N GLY A 272 -15.46 -12.71 12.04
CA GLY A 272 -15.85 -14.08 12.38
C GLY A 272 -16.45 -14.83 11.18
N ARG A 273 -17.20 -14.13 10.32
CA ARG A 273 -17.72 -14.70 9.07
C ARG A 273 -16.60 -15.05 8.09
N TRP A 274 -15.62 -14.16 7.89
CA TRP A 274 -14.49 -14.42 6.98
C TRP A 274 -13.66 -15.61 7.44
N LYS A 275 -13.37 -15.70 8.75
CA LYS A 275 -12.70 -16.85 9.36
C LYS A 275 -13.41 -18.16 9.02
N SER A 276 -14.72 -18.22 9.31
CA SER A 276 -15.54 -19.41 9.09
C SER A 276 -15.54 -19.85 7.62
N ILE A 277 -15.50 -18.90 6.68
CA ILE A 277 -15.40 -19.20 5.24
C ILE A 277 -14.04 -19.83 4.94
N ILE A 278 -12.94 -19.21 5.38
CA ILE A 278 -11.58 -19.71 5.11
C ILE A 278 -11.40 -21.13 5.69
N GLU A 279 -11.81 -21.35 6.95
CA GLU A 279 -11.70 -22.66 7.61
C GLU A 279 -12.49 -23.75 6.88
N ARG A 280 -13.74 -23.45 6.48
CA ARG A 280 -14.57 -24.40 5.73
C ARG A 280 -13.92 -24.76 4.40
N GLU A 281 -13.52 -23.77 3.62
CA GLU A 281 -12.94 -24.01 2.30
C GLU A 281 -11.58 -24.73 2.38
N LEU A 282 -10.79 -24.47 3.43
CA LEU A 282 -9.53 -25.16 3.69
C LEU A 282 -9.72 -26.62 4.14
N THR A 283 -10.80 -26.91 4.87
CA THR A 283 -11.14 -28.29 5.28
C THR A 283 -11.53 -29.12 4.07
N LEU A 284 -12.38 -28.58 3.19
CA LEU A 284 -12.80 -29.23 1.94
C LEU A 284 -11.65 -29.49 0.96
N LEU A 285 -10.51 -28.82 1.11
CA LEU A 285 -9.30 -29.07 0.32
C LEU A 285 -8.51 -30.30 0.77
N ARG A 286 -8.72 -30.75 2.02
CA ARG A 286 -7.96 -31.84 2.65
C ARG A 286 -8.69 -33.18 2.59
N GLU A 287 -9.96 -33.16 2.22
CA GLU A 287 -10.83 -34.33 1.97
C GLU A 287 -10.68 -34.81 0.52
#